data_AF-A0A920KCW1-F1
#
_entry.id   AF-A0A920KCW1-F1
#
_cell.length_a   1.000
_cell.length_b   1.000
_cell.length_c   1.000
_cell.angle_alpha   90.00
_cell.angle_beta   90.00
_cell.angle_gamma   90.00
#
_symmetry.space_group_name_H-M   'P 1'
#
loop_
_entity.id
_entity.type
_entity.pdbx_description
1 polymer ?
#
loop_
_entity_poly.entity_id
_entity_poly.type
_entity_poly.pdbx_seq_one_letter_code
_entity_poly.pdbx_strand_id
1 'polypeptide(L)' 'MKVKKKLCETIGPKLVEDGLFLVGLDLMGNKLIEVNVCSPGGFAEMNDERSDNLQEYVIDFAEQVNNARKS' A
#
# COMPACT_ATOMS: atom_id res chain seq x y z
N MET A 1 -10.74 -7.70 10.88
CA MET A 1 -9.37 -7.15 11.08
C MET A 1 -8.24 -8.16 10.85
N LYS A 2 -8.26 -9.36 11.46
CA LYS A 2 -7.15 -10.35 11.35
C LYS A 2 -6.86 -10.87 9.92
N VAL A 3 -7.89 -11.04 9.09
CA VAL A 3 -7.75 -11.57 7.71
C VAL A 3 -7.00 -10.61 6.79
N LYS A 4 -7.31 -9.30 6.85
CA LYS A 4 -6.65 -8.28 6.03
C LYS A 4 -5.15 -8.19 6.34
N LYS A 5 -4.78 -8.18 7.63
CA LYS A 5 -3.38 -8.15 8.04
C LYS A 5 -2.61 -9.39 7.58
N LYS A 6 -3.19 -10.59 7.77
CA LYS A 6 -2.57 -11.84 7.33
C LYS A 6 -2.38 -11.89 5.80
N LEU A 7 -3.33 -11.34 5.04
CA LEU A 7 -3.20 -11.22 3.59
C LEU A 7 -2.00 -10.33 3.23
N CYS A 8 -1.91 -9.12 3.81
CA CYS A 8 -0.79 -8.22 3.58
C CYS A 8 0.57 -8.84 3.97
N GLU A 9 0.63 -9.56 5.09
CA GLU A 9 1.83 -10.29 5.52
C GLU A 9 2.23 -11.40 4.53
N THR A 10 1.26 -11.99 3.82
CA THR A 10 1.50 -13.08 2.88
C THR A 10 1.95 -12.56 1.51
N ILE A 11 1.27 -11.54 0.96
CA ILE A 11 1.54 -11.05 -0.40
C ILE A 11 2.54 -9.89 -0.44
N GLY A 12 2.66 -9.13 0.64
CA GLY A 12 3.52 -7.95 0.73
C GLY A 12 4.98 -8.20 0.33
N PRO A 13 5.65 -9.25 0.84
CA PRO A 13 7.02 -9.54 0.46
C PRO A 13 7.20 -9.75 -1.05
N LYS A 14 6.24 -10.41 -1.71
CA LYS A 14 6.30 -10.66 -3.14
C LYS A 14 6.10 -9.37 -3.95
N LEU A 15 5.15 -8.53 -3.55
CA LEU A 15 4.91 -7.23 -4.19
C LEU A 15 6.16 -6.33 -4.12
N VAL A 16 6.85 -6.32 -2.97
CA VAL A 16 8.10 -5.57 -2.80
C VAL A 16 9.22 -6.13 -3.69
N GLU A 17 9.36 -7.46 -3.79
CA GLU A 17 10.31 -8.11 -4.71
C GLU A 17 10.05 -7.70 -6.18
N ASP A 18 8.77 -7.60 -6.56
CA ASP A 18 8.33 -7.20 -7.89
C ASP A 18 8.45 -5.67 -8.12
N GLY A 19 8.95 -4.91 -7.14
CA GLY A 19 9.12 -3.44 -7.22
C GLY A 19 7.81 -2.66 -7.06
N LEU A 20 6.75 -3.30 -6.57
CA LEU A 20 5.44 -2.72 -6.34
C LEU A 20 5.33 -2.24 -4.88
N PHE A 21 5.69 -0.98 -4.65
CA PHE A 21 5.73 -0.41 -3.30
C PHE A 21 4.43 0.26 -2.87
N LEU A 22 3.54 0.58 -3.81
CA LEU A 22 2.23 1.16 -3.53
C LEU A 22 1.16 0.40 -4.32
N VAL A 23 0.32 -0.34 -3.60
CA VAL A 23 -0.69 -1.26 -4.18
C VAL A 23 -2.00 -1.17 -3.40
N GLY A 24 -3.11 -1.07 -4.11
CA GLY A 24 -4.46 -1.17 -3.57
C GLY A 24 -4.94 -2.61 -3.60
N LEU A 25 -5.56 -3.08 -2.52
CA LEU A 25 -6.09 -4.43 -2.40
C LEU A 25 -7.59 -4.38 -2.17
N ASP A 26 -8.36 -4.88 -3.14
CA ASP A 26 -9.81 -4.89 -3.03
C ASP A 26 -10.30 -6.27 -2.59
N LEU A 27 -11.02 -6.29 -1.47
CA LEU A 27 -11.53 -7.51 -0.88
C LEU A 27 -13.06 -7.52 -0.87
N MET A 28 -13.63 -8.67 -1.22
CA MET A 28 -15.04 -8.97 -0.99
C MET A 28 -15.15 -10.12 0.02
N GLY A 29 -15.62 -9.79 1.24
CA GLY A 29 -15.60 -10.71 2.37
C GLY A 29 -14.16 -11.08 2.78
N ASN A 30 -13.80 -12.36 2.63
CA ASN A 30 -12.47 -12.89 2.95
C ASN A 30 -11.63 -13.23 1.71
N LYS A 31 -12.03 -12.77 0.52
CA LYS A 31 -11.36 -13.06 -0.75
C LYS A 31 -10.80 -11.77 -1.34
N LEU A 32 -9.55 -11.84 -1.81
CA LEU A 32 -8.94 -10.82 -2.65
C LEU A 32 -9.54 -10.92 -4.05
N ILE A 33 -10.05 -9.80 -4.58
CA ILE A 33 -10.71 -9.75 -5.89
C ILE A 33 -9.82 -9.02 -6.90
N GLU A 34 -9.17 -7.93 -6.48
CA GLU A 34 -8.37 -7.09 -7.37
C GLU A 34 -7.10 -6.58 -6.66
N VAL A 35 -6.04 -6.41 -7.46
CA VAL A 35 -4.76 -5.84 -7.04
C VAL A 35 -4.45 -4.65 -7.94
N ASN A 36 -4.64 -3.45 -7.41
CA ASN A 36 -4.49 -2.19 -8.11
C ASN A 36 -3.07 -1.65 -8.00
N VAL A 37 -2.27 -1.78 -9.07
CA VAL A 37 -0.83 -1.46 -9.07
C VAL A 37 -0.46 -0.15 -9.78
N CYS A 38 -1.34 0.41 -10.61
CA CYS A 38 -1.05 1.63 -11.39
C CYS A 38 -1.53 2.90 -10.69
N SER A 39 -2.78 2.90 -10.20
CA SER A 39 -3.40 4.09 -9.60
C SER A 39 -4.30 3.67 -8.44
N PRO A 40 -3.71 3.22 -7.32
CA PRO A 40 -4.49 2.87 -6.14
C PRO A 40 -5.14 4.12 -5.53
N GLY A 41 -6.44 4.05 -5.27
CA GLY A 41 -7.24 5.12 -4.68
C GLY A 41 -7.50 4.94 -3.17
N GLY A 42 -8.50 5.66 -2.64
CA GLY A 42 -8.97 5.51 -1.25
C GLY A 42 -8.28 6.40 -0.22
N PHE A 43 -7.33 7.25 -0.61
CA PHE A 43 -6.59 8.11 0.31
C PHE A 43 -7.47 9.19 0.97
N ALA A 44 -8.41 9.77 0.23
CA ALA A 44 -9.28 10.82 0.75
C ALA A 44 -10.20 10.24 1.84
N GLU A 45 -10.84 9.11 1.54
CA GLU A 45 -11.72 8.39 2.44
C GLU A 45 -10.98 7.87 3.68
N MET A 46 -9.75 7.38 3.51
CA MET A 46 -8.91 6.98 4.65
C MET A 46 -8.52 8.15 5.54
N ASN A 47 -8.28 9.34 4.95
CA ASN A 47 -7.91 10.52 5.71
C ASN A 47 -9.09 11.07 6.54
N ASP A 48 -10.33 10.88 6.12
CA ASP A 48 -11.50 11.29 6.91
C ASP A 48 -11.57 10.60 8.29
N GLU A 49 -11.01 9.38 8.39
CA GLU A 49 -10.98 8.58 9.62
C GLU A 49 -9.62 8.64 10.35
N ARG A 50 -8.66 9.41 9.84
CA ARG A 50 -7.29 9.51 10.37
C ARG A 50 -6.98 10.90 10.86
N SER A 51 -6.11 10.97 11.87
CA SER A 51 -5.57 12.24 12.37
C SER A 51 -4.26 12.65 11.69
N ASP A 52 -3.68 11.76 10.88
CA ASP A 52 -2.42 11.91 10.17
C ASP A 52 -2.62 11.81 8.65
N ASN A 53 -1.74 12.49 7.89
CA ASN A 53 -1.82 12.51 6.43
C ASN A 53 -1.14 11.28 5.84
N LEU A 54 -1.93 10.32 5.35
CA LEU A 54 -1.39 9.08 4.78
C LEU A 54 -0.45 9.33 3.58
N GLN A 55 -0.68 10.41 2.83
CA GLN A 55 0.10 10.79 1.67
C GLN A 55 1.55 11.14 2.02
N GLU A 56 1.78 11.74 3.19
CA GLU A 56 3.14 12.10 3.63
C GLU A 56 4.02 10.86 3.75
N TYR A 57 3.51 9.78 4.35
CA TYR A 57 4.23 8.51 4.45
C TYR A 57 4.60 7.93 3.07
N VAL A 58 3.72 8.06 2.08
CA VAL A 58 3.96 7.55 0.72
C VAL A 58 5.06 8.36 0.03
N ILE A 59 5.01 9.70 0.15
CA ILE A 59 6.01 10.58 -0.45
C ILE A 59 7.36 10.41 0.25
N ASP A 60 7.41 10.41 1.58
CA ASP A 60 8.62 10.19 2.36
C ASP A 60 9.29 8.86 1.98
N PHE A 61 8.49 7.80 1.83
CA PHE A 61 9.00 6.50 1.38
C PHE A 61 9.57 6.59 -0.04
N ALA A 62 8.86 7.23 -0.98
CA ALA A 62 9.32 7.39 -2.35
C ALA A 62 10.64 8.18 -2.42
N GLU A 63 10.80 9.21 -1.60
CA GLU A 63 12.03 9.99 -1.46
C GLU A 63 13.18 9.15 -0.91
N GLN A 64 12.94 8.35 0.14
CA GLN A 64 13.93 7.43 0.69
C GLN A 64 14.42 6.42 -0.34
N VAL A 65 13.51 5.79 -1.09
CA VAL A 65 13.85 4.86 -2.18
C VAL A 65 14.65 5.55 -3.27
N ASN A 66 14.28 6.78 -3.65
CA ASN A 66 15.00 7.56 -4.65
C ASN A 66 16.42 7.91 -4.20
N ASN A 67 16.59 8.33 -2.94
CA ASN A 67 17.90 8.67 -2.37
C ASN A 67 18.81 7.44 -2.26
N ALA A 68 18.25 6.29 -1.87
CA ALA A 68 18.99 5.03 -1.83
C ALA A 68 19.48 4.56 -3.22
N ARG A 69 18.75 4.88 -4.30
CA ARG A 69 19.18 4.57 -5.67
C ARG A 69 20.29 5.47 -6.21
N LYS A 70 20.44 6.68 -5.66
CA LYS A 70 21.45 7.67 -6.06
C LYS A 70 22.78 7.51 -5.33
N SER A 71 22.82 6.66 -4.31
CA SER A 71 23.98 6.36 -3.47
C SER A 71 24.71 5.13 -4.01
#